data_AF-A0A6H9GEN8-F1
#
_entry.id   AF-A0A6H9GEN8-F1
#
_cell.length_a   1.000
_cell.length_b   1.000
_cell.length_c   1.000
_cell.angle_alpha   90.00
_cell.angle_beta   90.00
_cell.angle_gamma   90.00
#
_symmetry.space_group_name_H-M   'P 1'
#
loop_
_entity.id
_entity.type
_entity.pdbx_description
1 polymer ?
#
loop_
_entity_poly.entity_id
_entity_poly.type
_entity_poly.pdbx_seq_one_letter_code
_entity_poly.pdbx_strand_id
1 'polypeptide(L)'
;MNNRLYLHLMANREKGFALALALLIGVIIMGTGITVMMRVQGDQSKVIAQKSRADALRSSEAGVTRVQDLLNSVRVMAKFNSNCPSGDCWQTAQVVPTPSPGLQQDLKKLYTAAYCSNPDDAATLSAKIDELRGLSGGQWFDLGNNRYYRVVGYNFTPISDPNILGWGVLTLEGLSRKSAATDLTNIDINRDSGDNAASRNRVVVTIPIKPSLPLAFTRTTVPALWIREGAMVSGEDSADFQGDVVNLECDINRNDIKQPTPAANPPYKAQFIDNTIVPFPDLPAPPNPEDLRDEQENLALTSSETFPRLGDIPTTRTINGQSVQVYEYIVDNINLSGNNRITITPGQRVVFYVKGNIDGAIEHNCSSVSAPTVCTPGNLQIYAYNDPTILGSAAPQVCLRVSPNKRLEAFIFAPAYSLGKSGNGDFVGAAWGNNWGKNSGCVSGNSNNAIAVTQGVEWTKLIDDLKPDASDLNAAARDLPQLGKIANWCEEPVPEEGDTPTEPSKCVPTFPTPSPSPSP
;
A
#
# COMPACT_ATOMS: atom_id res chain seq x y z
N MET A 1 24.83 -99.40 -50.26
CA MET A 1 26.09 -98.73 -49.89
C MET A 1 26.27 -97.54 -50.83
N ASN A 2 26.45 -96.29 -50.44
CA ASN A 2 26.66 -95.68 -49.14
C ASN A 2 26.26 -94.19 -49.24
N ASN A 3 25.49 -93.74 -48.25
CA ASN A 3 24.99 -92.39 -48.00
C ASN A 3 26.09 -91.34 -47.74
N ARG A 4 27.08 -91.20 -48.61
CA ARG A 4 28.15 -90.18 -48.44
C ARG A 4 28.36 -89.24 -49.62
N LEU A 5 27.69 -89.44 -50.75
CA LEU A 5 27.89 -88.58 -51.92
C LEU A 5 26.91 -87.40 -52.04
N TYR A 6 25.77 -87.43 -51.33
CA TYR A 6 24.73 -86.40 -51.47
C TYR A 6 24.99 -85.14 -50.63
N LEU A 7 25.87 -85.22 -49.62
CA LEU A 7 26.19 -84.09 -48.72
C LEU A 7 27.37 -83.22 -49.19
N HIS A 8 28.21 -83.72 -50.11
CA HIS A 8 29.37 -82.96 -50.61
C HIS A 8 29.08 -82.09 -51.84
N LEU A 9 27.95 -82.28 -52.51
CA LEU A 9 27.56 -81.50 -53.71
C LEU A 9 26.74 -80.24 -53.39
N MET A 10 26.19 -80.11 -52.19
CA MET A 10 25.53 -78.86 -51.76
C MET A 10 26.48 -77.83 -51.13
N ALA A 11 27.70 -78.20 -50.75
CA ALA A 11 28.62 -77.31 -50.03
C ALA A 11 29.41 -76.30 -50.90
N ASN A 12 29.34 -76.41 -52.24
CA ASN A 12 30.15 -75.57 -53.14
C ASN A 12 29.36 -74.76 -54.18
N ARG A 13 28.01 -74.75 -54.15
CA ARG A 13 27.20 -73.95 -55.08
C ARG A 13 26.73 -72.60 -54.51
N GLU A 14 26.95 -72.31 -53.23
CA GLU A 14 26.43 -71.09 -52.58
C GLU A 14 27.49 -70.05 -52.17
N LYS A 15 28.78 -70.30 -52.43
CA LYS A 15 29.86 -69.38 -52.00
C LYS A 15 29.91 -68.06 -52.80
N GLY A 16 29.30 -68.00 -53.99
CA GLY A 16 29.23 -66.77 -54.80
C GLY A 16 28.00 -65.90 -54.53
N PHE A 17 26.86 -66.51 -54.19
CA PHE A 17 25.60 -65.78 -53.98
C PHE A 17 25.49 -65.21 -52.56
N ALA A 18 26.09 -65.89 -51.57
CA ALA A 18 26.11 -65.42 -50.19
C ALA A 18 26.89 -64.10 -50.02
N LEU A 19 27.97 -63.89 -50.78
CA LEU A 19 28.77 -62.66 -50.71
C LEU A 19 28.01 -61.45 -51.26
N ALA A 20 27.35 -61.61 -52.42
CA ALA A 20 26.56 -60.55 -53.03
C ALA A 20 25.31 -60.23 -52.20
N LEU A 21 24.65 -61.24 -51.63
CA LEU A 21 23.51 -61.06 -50.73
C LEU A 21 23.92 -60.40 -49.41
N ALA A 22 25.06 -60.77 -48.84
CA ALA A 22 25.59 -60.15 -47.61
C ALA A 22 25.98 -58.68 -47.83
N LEU A 23 26.54 -58.34 -49.00
CA LEU A 23 26.82 -56.95 -49.37
C LEU A 23 25.55 -56.13 -49.59
N LEU A 24 24.53 -56.70 -50.25
CA LEU A 24 23.23 -56.04 -50.45
C LEU A 24 22.48 -55.81 -49.14
N ILE A 25 22.44 -56.82 -48.27
CA ILE A 25 21.85 -56.71 -46.92
C ILE A 25 22.66 -55.71 -46.08
N GLY A 26 23.99 -55.72 -46.18
CA GLY A 26 24.86 -54.74 -45.52
C GLY A 26 24.58 -53.30 -45.95
N VAL A 27 24.40 -53.04 -47.25
CA VAL A 27 24.07 -51.72 -47.80
C VAL A 27 22.67 -51.27 -47.39
N ILE A 28 21.68 -52.16 -47.36
CA ILE A 28 20.31 -51.84 -46.92
C ILE A 28 20.29 -51.53 -45.41
N ILE A 29 20.98 -52.32 -44.59
CA ILE A 29 21.11 -52.05 -43.15
C ILE A 29 21.87 -50.74 -42.92
N MET A 30 22.93 -50.45 -43.67
CA MET A 30 23.67 -49.20 -43.56
C MET A 30 22.83 -47.98 -43.99
N GLY A 31 22.02 -48.09 -45.06
CA GLY A 31 21.10 -47.05 -45.50
C GLY A 31 19.97 -46.78 -44.51
N THR A 32 19.39 -47.83 -43.91
CA THR A 32 18.42 -47.67 -42.82
C THR A 32 19.07 -47.12 -41.54
N GLY A 33 20.33 -47.47 -41.26
CA GLY A 33 21.10 -46.91 -40.16
C GLY A 33 21.37 -45.41 -40.30
N ILE A 34 21.76 -44.95 -41.50
CA ILE A 34 22.01 -43.53 -41.78
C ILE A 34 20.71 -42.72 -41.66
N THR A 35 19.59 -43.22 -42.17
CA THR A 35 18.29 -42.52 -42.08
C THR A 35 17.74 -42.46 -40.65
N VAL A 36 17.89 -43.53 -39.85
CA VAL A 36 17.56 -43.52 -38.42
C VAL A 36 18.50 -42.57 -37.66
N MET A 37 19.79 -42.53 -37.99
CA MET A 37 20.75 -41.64 -37.35
C MET A 37 20.49 -40.17 -37.69
N MET A 38 20.13 -39.84 -38.93
CA MET A 38 19.69 -38.50 -39.34
C MET A 38 18.40 -38.07 -38.61
N ARG A 39 17.44 -39.00 -38.44
CA ARG A 39 16.22 -38.74 -37.67
C ARG A 39 16.50 -38.53 -36.19
N VAL A 40 17.36 -39.35 -35.60
CA VAL A 40 17.78 -39.23 -34.19
C VAL A 40 18.54 -37.94 -33.93
N GLN A 41 19.42 -37.52 -34.84
CA GLN A 41 20.09 -36.22 -34.74
C GLN A 41 19.09 -35.06 -34.86
N GLY A 42 18.12 -35.17 -35.77
CA GLY A 42 17.01 -34.23 -35.88
C GLY A 42 16.16 -34.14 -34.60
N ASP A 43 15.76 -35.28 -34.04
CA ASP A 43 14.95 -35.35 -32.82
C ASP A 43 15.73 -34.84 -31.60
N GLN A 44 17.01 -35.18 -31.48
CA GLN A 44 17.89 -34.63 -30.43
C GLN A 44 18.03 -33.12 -30.55
N SER A 45 18.24 -32.59 -31.76
CA SER A 45 18.33 -31.15 -31.98
C SER A 45 17.04 -30.41 -31.60
N LYS A 46 15.87 -30.99 -31.93
CA LYS A 46 14.56 -30.45 -31.59
C LYS A 46 14.32 -30.46 -30.08
N VAL A 47 14.65 -31.56 -29.40
CA VAL A 47 14.52 -31.67 -27.94
C VAL A 47 15.44 -30.68 -27.22
N ILE A 48 16.66 -30.48 -27.72
CA ILE A 48 17.60 -29.49 -27.19
C ILE A 48 17.05 -28.06 -27.38
N ALA A 49 16.52 -27.74 -28.56
CA ALA A 49 15.91 -26.44 -28.82
C ALA A 49 14.66 -26.19 -27.97
N GLN A 50 13.79 -27.19 -27.79
CA GLN A 50 12.62 -27.11 -26.92
C GLN A 50 13.00 -26.91 -25.45
N LYS A 51 14.01 -27.64 -24.97
CA LYS A 51 14.54 -27.48 -23.60
C LYS A 51 15.11 -26.09 -23.40
N SER A 52 15.93 -25.62 -24.33
CA SER A 52 16.52 -24.27 -24.30
C SER A 52 15.44 -23.20 -24.23
N ARG A 53 14.38 -23.31 -25.05
CA ARG A 53 13.26 -22.38 -25.05
C ARG A 53 12.51 -22.41 -23.72
N ALA A 54 12.26 -23.60 -23.17
CA ALA A 54 11.62 -23.73 -21.86
C ALA A 54 12.46 -23.11 -20.74
N ASP A 55 13.78 -23.27 -20.77
CA ASP A 55 14.68 -22.66 -19.79
C ASP A 55 14.77 -21.12 -19.94
N ALA A 56 14.75 -20.61 -21.17
CA ALA A 56 14.67 -19.17 -21.44
C ALA A 56 13.32 -18.57 -20.98
N LEU A 57 12.21 -19.29 -21.17
CA LEU A 57 10.90 -18.90 -20.65
C LEU A 57 10.90 -18.85 -19.12
N ARG A 58 11.42 -19.88 -18.45
CA ARG A 58 11.57 -19.87 -16.97
C ARG A 58 12.38 -18.67 -16.48
N SER A 59 13.41 -18.28 -17.24
CA SER A 59 14.23 -17.12 -16.91
C SER A 59 13.42 -15.82 -17.03
N SER A 60 12.57 -15.72 -18.06
CA SER A 60 11.64 -14.60 -18.22
C SER A 60 10.59 -14.55 -17.09
N GLU A 61 10.05 -15.69 -16.69
CA GLU A 61 9.07 -15.83 -15.59
C GLU A 61 9.66 -15.43 -14.23
N ALA A 62 10.89 -15.87 -13.95
CA ALA A 62 11.65 -15.44 -12.78
C ALA A 62 11.90 -13.93 -12.80
N GLY A 63 12.26 -13.38 -13.97
CA GLY A 63 12.40 -11.94 -14.19
C GLY A 63 11.12 -11.17 -13.92
N VAL A 64 9.96 -11.64 -14.40
CA VAL A 64 8.66 -10.99 -14.12
C VAL A 64 8.40 -10.97 -12.63
N THR A 65 8.59 -12.10 -11.96
CA THR A 65 8.38 -12.20 -10.50
C THR A 65 9.28 -11.22 -9.74
N ARG A 66 10.57 -11.15 -10.11
CA ARG A 66 11.53 -10.23 -9.48
C ARG A 66 11.14 -8.76 -9.67
N VAL A 67 10.79 -8.36 -10.89
CA VAL A 67 10.37 -6.98 -11.18
C VAL A 67 9.05 -6.64 -10.49
N GLN A 68 8.11 -7.60 -10.41
CA GLN A 68 6.88 -7.41 -9.65
C GLN A 68 7.14 -7.23 -8.16
N ASP A 69 8.04 -8.00 -7.57
CA ASP A 69 8.43 -7.86 -6.16
C ASP A 69 9.08 -6.50 -5.88
N LEU A 70 9.93 -6.04 -6.80
CA LEU A 70 10.52 -4.70 -6.74
C LEU A 70 9.47 -3.61 -6.85
N LEU A 71 8.56 -3.69 -7.82
CA LEU A 71 7.48 -2.73 -7.98
C LEU A 71 6.48 -2.78 -6.83
N ASN A 72 6.22 -3.95 -6.23
CA ASN A 72 5.41 -4.04 -5.01
C ASN A 72 6.09 -3.36 -3.82
N SER A 73 7.42 -3.40 -3.77
CA SER A 73 8.20 -2.73 -2.73
C SER A 73 8.29 -1.22 -2.94
N VAL A 74 8.52 -0.78 -4.17
CA VAL A 74 8.65 0.63 -4.57
C VAL A 74 7.45 1.05 -5.41
N ARG A 75 6.25 0.89 -4.84
CA ARG A 75 4.96 0.99 -5.56
C ARG A 75 4.76 2.26 -6.37
N VAL A 76 5.30 3.39 -5.92
CA VAL A 76 5.21 4.67 -6.62
C VAL A 76 5.85 4.62 -8.01
N MET A 77 6.88 3.79 -8.22
CA MET A 77 7.56 3.64 -9.51
C MET A 77 6.69 2.99 -10.59
N ALA A 78 5.61 2.29 -10.21
CA ALA A 78 4.69 1.68 -11.17
C ALA A 78 3.89 2.71 -11.99
N LYS A 79 3.89 3.98 -11.62
CA LYS A 79 3.26 5.08 -12.39
C LYS A 79 4.19 5.70 -13.43
N PHE A 80 5.45 5.24 -13.52
CA PHE A 80 6.48 5.86 -14.32
C PHE A 80 7.11 4.85 -15.27
N ASN A 81 7.48 5.29 -16.48
CA ASN A 81 8.14 4.43 -17.46
C ASN A 81 9.54 4.01 -16.99
N SER A 82 10.09 2.94 -17.53
CA SER A 82 11.47 2.54 -17.22
C SER A 82 12.48 3.57 -17.74
N ASN A 83 12.28 4.05 -18.97
CA ASN A 83 13.15 5.00 -19.66
C ASN A 83 12.36 6.22 -20.14
N CYS A 84 13.01 7.37 -20.16
CA CYS A 84 12.44 8.62 -20.64
C CYS A 84 13.53 9.53 -21.22
N PRO A 85 13.24 10.27 -22.30
CA PRO A 85 14.18 11.25 -22.85
C PRO A 85 14.40 12.45 -21.91
N SER A 86 13.40 12.75 -21.07
CA SER A 86 13.44 13.78 -20.03
C SER A 86 12.36 13.54 -18.98
N GLY A 87 12.59 13.97 -17.74
CA GLY A 87 11.59 13.94 -16.66
C GLY A 87 11.68 12.70 -15.76
N ASP A 88 10.52 12.26 -15.27
CA ASP A 88 10.40 11.19 -14.28
C ASP A 88 10.28 9.81 -14.93
N CYS A 89 11.26 8.96 -14.68
CA CYS A 89 11.27 7.54 -15.05
C CYS A 89 12.16 6.74 -14.10
N TRP A 90 12.19 5.41 -14.22
CA TRP A 90 13.03 4.59 -13.35
C TRP A 90 14.51 4.94 -13.48
N GLN A 91 14.96 5.29 -14.68
CA GLN A 91 16.34 5.71 -14.94
C GLN A 91 16.77 6.93 -14.12
N THR A 92 15.85 7.85 -13.81
CA THR A 92 16.10 9.07 -13.03
C THR A 92 15.70 8.95 -11.56
N ALA A 93 15.25 7.76 -11.12
CA ALA A 93 14.78 7.52 -9.77
C ALA A 93 15.88 7.66 -8.72
N GLN A 94 15.66 8.53 -7.75
CA GLN A 94 16.54 8.74 -6.60
C GLN A 94 15.78 9.38 -5.45
N VAL A 95 16.19 9.09 -4.22
CA VAL A 95 15.75 9.80 -3.02
C VAL A 95 16.74 10.94 -2.77
N VAL A 96 16.27 12.18 -2.83
CA VAL A 96 17.11 13.36 -2.57
C VAL A 96 16.56 14.20 -1.41
N PRO A 97 17.40 15.00 -0.73
CA PRO A 97 16.95 15.87 0.35
C PRO A 97 15.91 16.91 -0.08
N THR A 98 16.08 17.49 -1.26
CA THR A 98 15.18 18.48 -1.87
C THR A 98 14.60 17.89 -3.17
N PRO A 99 13.47 17.17 -3.10
CA PRO A 99 12.88 16.51 -4.27
C PRO A 99 12.24 17.51 -5.23
N SER A 100 12.38 17.26 -6.54
CA SER A 100 11.49 17.88 -7.52
C SER A 100 10.05 17.32 -7.38
N PRO A 101 9.03 18.07 -7.82
CA PRO A 101 7.67 17.53 -7.94
C PRO A 101 7.65 16.25 -8.78
N GLY A 102 6.73 15.33 -8.48
CA GLY A 102 6.60 14.05 -9.19
C GLY A 102 7.34 12.91 -8.51
N LEU A 103 8.10 12.11 -9.26
CA LEU A 103 8.68 10.85 -8.78
C LEU A 103 9.60 11.02 -7.58
N GLN A 104 10.45 12.04 -7.56
CA GLN A 104 11.36 12.27 -6.42
C GLN A 104 10.61 12.58 -5.13
N GLN A 105 9.52 13.36 -5.23
CA GLN A 105 8.67 13.68 -4.08
C GLN A 105 7.95 12.42 -3.58
N ASP A 106 7.37 11.62 -4.49
CA ASP A 106 6.71 10.35 -4.16
C ASP A 106 7.69 9.35 -3.52
N LEU A 107 8.91 9.25 -4.04
CA LEU A 107 9.97 8.42 -3.48
C LEU A 107 10.43 8.92 -2.11
N LYS A 108 10.53 10.25 -1.91
CA LYS A 108 10.87 10.82 -0.61
C LYS A 108 9.79 10.51 0.42
N LYS A 109 8.50 10.64 0.06
CA LYS A 109 7.37 10.24 0.93
C LYS A 109 7.46 8.76 1.31
N LEU A 110 7.69 7.88 0.33
CA LEU A 110 7.82 6.44 0.57
C LEU A 110 9.06 6.10 1.42
N TYR A 111 10.18 6.77 1.16
CA TYR A 111 11.41 6.62 1.93
C TYR A 111 11.22 7.05 3.37
N THR A 112 10.62 8.21 3.60
CA THR A 112 10.26 8.66 4.94
C THR A 112 9.41 7.58 5.59
N ALA A 113 8.30 7.15 4.99
CA ALA A 113 7.47 6.09 5.55
C ALA A 113 8.22 4.78 5.90
N ALA A 114 9.20 4.36 5.09
CA ALA A 114 10.05 3.20 5.38
C ALA A 114 11.02 3.45 6.55
N TYR A 115 11.67 4.62 6.58
CA TYR A 115 12.60 5.03 7.63
C TYR A 115 11.94 5.02 9.00
N CYS A 116 10.67 5.42 9.02
CA CYS A 116 9.83 5.46 10.21
C CYS A 116 9.43 4.09 10.75
N SER A 117 9.52 3.05 9.93
CA SER A 117 9.31 1.67 10.37
C SER A 117 10.60 1.11 10.96
N ASN A 118 11.71 1.26 10.24
CA ASN A 118 13.05 0.89 10.66
C ASN A 118 14.06 1.62 9.74
N PRO A 119 15.12 2.26 10.26
CA PRO A 119 16.19 2.80 9.43
C PRO A 119 16.76 1.79 8.41
N ASP A 120 16.80 0.50 8.75
CA ASP A 120 17.24 -0.58 7.86
C ASP A 120 16.26 -0.84 6.70
N ASP A 121 14.96 -0.59 6.90
CA ASP A 121 13.94 -0.71 5.85
C ASP A 121 14.10 0.42 4.82
N ALA A 122 14.48 1.63 5.25
CA ALA A 122 14.79 2.73 4.34
C ALA A 122 16.06 2.48 3.51
N ALA A 123 17.09 1.89 4.13
CA ALA A 123 18.28 1.46 3.41
C ALA A 123 17.93 0.38 2.37
N THR A 124 17.09 -0.59 2.76
CA THR A 124 16.58 -1.63 1.86
C THR A 124 15.74 -1.06 0.72
N LEU A 125 14.89 -0.06 0.99
CA LEU A 125 14.10 0.62 -0.03
C LEU A 125 15.02 1.33 -1.04
N SER A 126 16.05 2.02 -0.56
CA SER A 126 17.02 2.71 -1.42
C SER A 126 17.74 1.73 -2.35
N ALA A 127 18.17 0.58 -1.83
CA ALA A 127 18.77 -0.48 -2.64
C ALA A 127 17.80 -1.02 -3.72
N LYS A 128 16.51 -1.16 -3.40
CA LYS A 128 15.49 -1.58 -4.38
C LYS A 128 15.20 -0.52 -5.44
N ILE A 129 15.26 0.76 -5.09
CA ILE A 129 15.17 1.88 -6.06
C ILE A 129 16.35 1.81 -7.02
N ASP A 130 17.56 1.61 -6.50
CA ASP A 130 18.76 1.47 -7.31
C ASP A 130 18.71 0.24 -8.23
N GLU A 131 18.15 -0.89 -7.77
CA GLU A 131 17.92 -2.09 -8.59
C GLU A 131 16.95 -1.82 -9.75
N LEU A 132 15.80 -1.17 -9.49
CA LEU A 132 14.86 -0.75 -10.55
C LEU A 132 15.49 0.25 -11.52
N ARG A 133 16.29 1.18 -11.02
CA ARG A 133 17.07 2.10 -11.87
C ARG A 133 18.05 1.34 -12.75
N GLY A 134 18.77 0.36 -12.21
CA GLY A 134 19.68 -0.49 -12.99
C GLY A 134 18.98 -1.28 -14.09
N LEU A 135 17.78 -1.79 -13.82
CA LEU A 135 16.96 -2.51 -14.79
C LEU A 135 16.54 -1.66 -16.00
N SER A 136 16.48 -0.33 -15.85
CA SER A 136 16.15 0.59 -16.96
C SER A 136 17.19 0.55 -18.09
N GLY A 137 18.45 0.19 -17.79
CA GLY A 137 19.57 0.18 -18.74
C GLY A 137 19.60 -0.99 -19.73
N GLY A 138 18.61 -1.91 -19.70
CA GLY A 138 18.55 -3.04 -20.63
C GLY A 138 19.63 -4.12 -20.42
N GLN A 139 20.29 -4.11 -19.25
CA GLN A 139 21.38 -5.01 -18.90
C GLN A 139 20.87 -6.42 -18.54
N TRP A 140 21.70 -7.44 -18.74
CA TRP A 140 21.42 -8.81 -18.32
C TRP A 140 21.76 -9.03 -16.85
N PHE A 141 20.81 -9.59 -16.10
CA PHE A 141 20.92 -9.93 -14.70
C PHE A 141 20.95 -11.45 -14.53
N ASP A 142 21.86 -11.94 -13.70
CA ASP A 142 22.06 -13.37 -13.44
C ASP A 142 21.02 -13.91 -12.45
N LEU A 143 20.42 -15.05 -12.78
CA LEU A 143 19.50 -15.82 -11.95
C LEU A 143 20.18 -17.08 -11.37
N GLY A 144 21.46 -17.28 -11.66
CA GLY A 144 22.22 -18.50 -11.40
C GLY A 144 21.94 -19.60 -12.42
N ASN A 145 22.76 -20.65 -12.41
CA ASN A 145 22.63 -21.80 -13.32
C ASN A 145 22.62 -21.41 -14.81
N ASN A 146 23.43 -20.41 -15.19
CA ASN A 146 23.55 -19.91 -16.55
C ASN A 146 22.20 -19.40 -17.13
N ARG A 147 21.36 -18.83 -16.27
CA ARG A 147 20.08 -18.21 -16.62
C ARG A 147 20.14 -16.73 -16.33
N TYR A 148 19.59 -15.95 -17.24
CA TYR A 148 19.66 -14.50 -17.17
C TYR A 148 18.32 -13.90 -17.58
N TYR A 149 18.03 -12.69 -17.11
CA TYR A 149 16.90 -11.90 -17.58
C TYR A 149 17.31 -10.45 -17.79
N ARG A 150 16.58 -9.73 -18.65
CA ARG A 150 16.70 -8.28 -18.80
C ARG A 150 15.36 -7.64 -19.03
N VAL A 151 15.18 -6.45 -18.49
CA VAL A 151 14.01 -5.60 -18.80
C VAL A 151 14.28 -4.89 -20.11
N VAL A 152 13.43 -5.15 -21.11
CA VAL A 152 13.46 -4.40 -22.38
C VAL A 152 12.78 -3.05 -22.21
N GLY A 153 11.71 -3.01 -21.43
CA GLY A 153 11.05 -1.76 -21.07
C GLY A 153 9.84 -1.96 -20.18
N TYR A 154 9.47 -0.89 -19.49
CA TYR A 154 8.21 -0.75 -18.77
C TYR A 154 7.52 0.53 -19.21
N ASN A 155 6.27 0.42 -19.65
CA ASN A 155 5.47 1.55 -20.08
C ASN A 155 4.19 1.63 -19.24
N PHE A 156 3.97 2.77 -18.60
CA PHE A 156 2.74 3.09 -17.90
C PHE A 156 1.83 3.93 -18.80
N THR A 157 0.59 3.47 -18.98
CA THR A 157 -0.45 4.22 -19.71
C THR A 157 -1.58 4.56 -18.74
N PRO A 158 -1.82 5.85 -18.40
CA PRO A 158 -2.91 6.24 -17.53
C PRO A 158 -4.26 5.99 -18.20
N ILE A 159 -5.29 5.70 -17.41
CA ILE A 159 -6.67 5.59 -17.89
C ILE A 159 -7.63 6.37 -16.99
N SER A 160 -8.82 6.68 -17.51
CA SER A 160 -9.86 7.46 -16.83
C SER A 160 -10.77 6.63 -15.89
N ASP A 161 -10.44 5.37 -15.62
CA ASP A 161 -11.20 4.53 -14.69
C ASP A 161 -10.90 4.91 -13.23
N PRO A 162 -11.90 5.15 -12.37
CA PRO A 162 -11.67 5.45 -10.95
C PRO A 162 -11.03 4.29 -10.17
N ASN A 163 -11.17 3.04 -10.62
CA ASN A 163 -10.66 1.84 -9.94
C ASN A 163 -9.29 1.37 -10.45
N ILE A 164 -8.81 1.93 -11.56
CA ILE A 164 -7.55 1.57 -12.20
C ILE A 164 -6.88 2.86 -12.68
N LEU A 165 -5.73 3.20 -12.11
CA LEU A 165 -4.95 4.39 -12.46
C LEU A 165 -4.38 4.30 -13.88
N GLY A 166 -4.06 3.09 -14.31
CA GLY A 166 -3.48 2.83 -15.62
C GLY A 166 -2.98 1.40 -15.76
N TRP A 167 -2.36 1.12 -16.89
CA TRP A 167 -1.78 -0.17 -17.22
C TRP A 167 -0.27 -0.06 -17.30
N GLY A 168 0.42 -0.86 -16.49
CA GLY A 168 1.84 -1.08 -16.58
C GLY A 168 2.13 -2.26 -17.52
N VAL A 169 2.77 -1.99 -18.65
CA VAL A 169 3.19 -3.00 -19.62
C VAL A 169 4.67 -3.26 -19.41
N LEU A 170 5.01 -4.44 -18.90
CA LEU A 170 6.39 -4.87 -18.66
C LEU A 170 6.81 -5.85 -19.76
N THR A 171 7.90 -5.51 -20.45
CA THR A 171 8.54 -6.37 -21.46
C THR A 171 9.86 -6.88 -20.92
N LEU A 172 10.02 -8.19 -20.89
CA LEU A 172 11.19 -8.88 -20.38
C LEU A 172 11.71 -9.87 -21.42
N GLU A 173 13.03 -10.06 -21.41
CA GLU A 173 13.67 -11.16 -22.11
C GLU A 173 14.39 -12.07 -21.13
N GLY A 174 14.28 -13.37 -21.36
CA GLY A 174 15.03 -14.40 -20.65
C GLY A 174 16.04 -15.06 -21.57
N LEU A 175 17.18 -15.41 -21.01
CA LEU A 175 18.29 -16.08 -21.69
C LEU A 175 18.73 -17.28 -20.87
N SER A 176 18.86 -18.45 -21.50
CA SER A 176 19.43 -19.63 -20.88
C SER A 176 20.62 -20.14 -21.69
N ARG A 177 21.72 -20.43 -21.02
CA ARG A 177 22.98 -20.84 -21.64
C ARG A 177 23.47 -22.17 -21.11
N LYS A 178 24.26 -22.86 -21.93
CA LYS A 178 24.93 -24.11 -21.54
C LYS A 178 26.11 -23.87 -20.60
N SER A 179 26.79 -22.73 -20.73
CA SER A 179 27.96 -22.30 -19.96
C SER A 179 27.76 -20.90 -19.39
N ALA A 180 28.49 -20.59 -18.32
CA ALA A 180 28.46 -19.28 -17.67
C ALA A 180 28.96 -18.17 -18.59
N ALA A 181 28.45 -16.96 -18.40
CA ALA A 181 28.89 -15.80 -19.16
C ALA A 181 30.29 -15.31 -18.79
N THR A 182 31.13 -15.18 -19.82
CA THR A 182 32.41 -14.47 -19.75
C THR A 182 32.24 -12.96 -19.95
N ASP A 183 31.20 -12.53 -20.67
CA ASP A 183 30.79 -11.13 -20.85
C ASP A 183 29.25 -11.05 -20.98
N LEU A 184 28.60 -10.19 -20.20
CA LEU A 184 27.14 -9.96 -20.21
C LEU A 184 26.72 -8.74 -21.04
N THR A 185 27.68 -7.94 -21.53
CA THR A 185 27.43 -6.72 -22.31
C THR A 185 27.33 -6.98 -23.82
N ASN A 186 27.87 -8.10 -24.29
CA ASN A 186 27.77 -8.54 -25.68
C ASN A 186 26.44 -9.29 -25.94
N ILE A 187 25.59 -8.73 -26.81
CA ILE A 187 24.20 -9.16 -27.09
C ILE A 187 24.04 -10.03 -28.35
N ASP A 188 25.14 -10.41 -29.02
CA ASP A 188 25.11 -11.17 -30.27
C ASP A 188 24.49 -12.57 -30.11
N ILE A 189 23.58 -12.93 -31.03
CA ILE A 189 22.86 -14.22 -31.05
C ILE A 189 23.82 -15.42 -31.24
N ASN A 190 25.02 -15.19 -31.81
CA ASN A 190 26.00 -16.22 -32.16
C ASN A 190 27.27 -16.19 -31.28
N ARG A 191 27.18 -15.63 -30.07
CA ARG A 191 28.34 -15.36 -29.21
C ARG A 191 29.14 -16.61 -28.81
N ASP A 192 28.47 -17.73 -28.52
CA ASP A 192 29.11 -19.03 -28.35
C ASP A 192 28.63 -19.99 -29.44
N SER A 193 29.51 -20.88 -29.91
CA SER A 193 29.21 -21.94 -30.87
C SER A 193 28.13 -22.95 -30.42
N GLY A 194 27.55 -22.76 -29.23
CA GLY A 194 26.45 -23.53 -28.66
C GLY A 194 25.17 -22.72 -28.34
N ASP A 195 25.17 -21.41 -28.57
CA ASP A 195 24.01 -20.53 -28.40
C ASP A 195 23.16 -20.58 -29.69
N ASN A 196 21.86 -20.85 -29.57
CA ASN A 196 20.92 -20.82 -30.69
C ASN A 196 19.80 -19.81 -30.40
N ALA A 197 19.05 -19.37 -31.41
CA ALA A 197 17.91 -18.46 -31.21
C ALA A 197 16.89 -18.96 -30.16
N ALA A 198 16.81 -20.28 -29.95
CA ALA A 198 15.99 -20.92 -28.92
C ALA A 198 16.48 -20.72 -27.47
N SER A 199 17.62 -20.08 -27.27
CA SER A 199 18.17 -19.70 -25.95
C SER A 199 17.57 -18.42 -25.39
N ARG A 200 16.84 -17.66 -26.21
CA ARG A 200 16.17 -16.42 -25.82
C ARG A 200 14.67 -16.58 -25.87
N ASN A 201 13.99 -15.90 -24.96
CA ASN A 201 12.55 -15.74 -25.00
C ASN A 201 12.17 -14.31 -24.62
N ARG A 202 11.03 -13.83 -25.11
CA ARG A 202 10.45 -12.54 -24.73
C ARG A 202 9.06 -12.74 -24.18
N VAL A 203 8.79 -12.10 -23.05
CA VAL A 203 7.49 -12.09 -22.40
C VAL A 203 7.01 -10.64 -22.26
N VAL A 204 5.74 -10.42 -22.55
CA VAL A 204 5.04 -9.16 -22.27
C VAL A 204 3.92 -9.44 -21.26
N VAL A 205 3.91 -8.68 -20.18
CA VAL A 205 2.87 -8.74 -19.16
C VAL A 205 2.21 -7.39 -18.96
N THR A 206 0.90 -7.43 -18.74
CA THR A 206 0.10 -6.24 -18.46
C THR A 206 -0.43 -6.31 -17.04
N ILE A 207 -0.09 -5.30 -16.25
CA ILE A 207 -0.40 -5.21 -14.82
C ILE A 207 -1.28 -3.98 -14.60
N PRO A 208 -2.53 -4.13 -14.11
CA PRO A 208 -3.35 -2.98 -13.74
C PRO A 208 -2.76 -2.31 -12.51
N ILE A 209 -2.54 -1.01 -12.58
CA ILE A 209 -2.11 -0.20 -11.44
C ILE A 209 -3.36 0.40 -10.81
N LYS A 210 -3.59 0.12 -9.53
CA LYS A 210 -4.79 0.49 -8.79
C LYS A 210 -4.50 1.59 -7.78
N PRO A 211 -5.48 2.43 -7.43
CA PRO A 211 -5.38 3.29 -6.26
C PRO A 211 -5.16 2.45 -4.99
N SER A 212 -4.62 3.07 -3.94
CA SER A 212 -4.37 2.40 -2.66
C SER A 212 -5.65 1.87 -2.02
N LEU A 213 -5.50 0.88 -1.13
CA LEU A 213 -6.55 0.35 -0.23
C LEU A 213 -7.45 1.44 0.37
N PRO A 214 -8.70 1.11 0.79
CA PRO A 214 -9.63 2.11 1.27
C PRO A 214 -9.00 2.97 2.36
N LEU A 215 -8.97 4.28 2.10
CA LEU A 215 -8.45 5.25 3.05
C LEU A 215 -9.26 5.16 4.34
N ALA A 216 -8.64 5.42 5.50
CA ALA A 216 -9.31 5.36 6.80
C ALA A 216 -10.63 6.18 6.80
N PHE A 217 -10.64 7.30 6.09
CA PHE A 217 -11.78 8.20 5.91
C PHE A 217 -12.94 7.65 5.06
N THR A 218 -12.71 6.57 4.30
CA THR A 218 -13.76 5.93 3.47
C THR A 218 -14.58 4.88 4.22
N ARG A 219 -14.21 4.58 5.47
CA ARG A 219 -14.97 3.67 6.34
C ARG A 219 -16.23 4.35 6.88
N THR A 220 -17.13 3.57 7.46
CA THR A 220 -18.31 4.09 8.16
C THR A 220 -17.94 4.81 9.46
N THR A 221 -16.85 4.38 10.09
CA THR A 221 -16.28 4.97 11.30
C THR A 221 -15.19 5.98 11.00
N VAL A 222 -15.12 6.98 11.85
CA VAL A 222 -14.10 8.03 11.89
C VAL A 222 -12.78 7.42 12.36
N PRO A 223 -11.60 7.78 11.82
CA PRO A 223 -10.31 7.32 12.34
C PRO A 223 -10.19 7.56 13.84
N ALA A 224 -9.69 6.57 14.59
CA ALA A 224 -9.52 6.67 16.04
C ALA A 224 -8.51 7.76 16.40
N LEU A 225 -7.46 7.91 15.59
CA LEU A 225 -6.42 8.90 15.76
C LEU A 225 -6.11 9.56 14.42
N TRP A 226 -6.06 10.89 14.39
CA TRP A 226 -5.52 11.65 13.27
C TRP A 226 -4.62 12.77 13.81
N ILE A 227 -3.32 12.71 13.51
CA ILE A 227 -2.31 13.62 14.08
C ILE A 227 -1.29 14.14 13.04
N ARG A 228 -0.71 15.32 13.32
CA ARG A 228 0.27 16.03 12.49
C ARG A 228 1.73 15.71 12.77
N GLU A 229 2.12 15.68 14.03
CA GLU A 229 3.52 15.60 14.47
C GLU A 229 3.78 14.31 15.27
N GLY A 230 3.17 13.19 14.88
CA GLY A 230 3.46 11.88 15.46
C GLY A 230 3.04 11.68 16.92
N ALA A 231 3.14 10.43 17.42
CA ALA A 231 2.96 10.11 18.83
C ALA A 231 4.33 9.91 19.50
N MET A 232 4.48 10.04 20.83
CA MET A 232 5.71 9.56 21.47
C MET A 232 5.81 8.02 21.36
N VAL A 233 6.97 7.52 20.91
CA VAL A 233 7.18 6.07 20.59
C VAL A 233 8.44 5.45 21.17
N SER A 234 9.15 6.11 22.08
CA SER A 234 10.38 5.52 22.64
C SER A 234 10.19 5.11 24.09
N GLY A 235 10.23 3.81 24.35
CA GLY A 235 10.36 3.24 25.70
C GLY A 235 9.07 2.75 26.34
N GLU A 236 9.03 2.78 27.68
CA GLU A 236 7.96 2.25 28.55
C GLU A 236 6.64 3.07 28.47
N ASP A 237 6.61 4.15 27.68
CA ASP A 237 5.51 5.11 27.56
C ASP A 237 4.71 5.00 26.23
N SER A 238 4.78 3.86 25.54
CA SER A 238 4.00 3.62 24.31
C SER A 238 2.49 3.53 24.58
N ALA A 239 1.69 4.02 23.62
CA ALA A 239 0.23 4.09 23.72
C ALA A 239 -0.42 3.26 22.62
N ASP A 240 -1.27 2.29 23.00
CA ASP A 240 -1.94 1.43 22.04
C ASP A 240 -3.21 2.07 21.48
N PHE A 241 -3.44 1.93 20.17
CA PHE A 241 -4.64 2.41 19.49
C PHE A 241 -5.38 1.23 18.86
N GLN A 242 -6.66 1.07 19.20
CA GLN A 242 -7.51 0.06 18.60
C GLN A 242 -8.42 0.70 17.55
N GLY A 243 -7.86 1.00 16.37
CA GLY A 243 -8.56 1.72 15.32
C GLY A 243 -7.67 2.08 14.14
N ASP A 244 -8.28 2.65 13.10
CA ASP A 244 -7.52 3.29 12.05
C ASP A 244 -6.83 4.54 12.58
N VAL A 245 -5.55 4.66 12.24
CA VAL A 245 -4.67 5.73 12.68
C VAL A 245 -4.12 6.44 11.44
N VAL A 246 -4.33 7.75 11.35
CA VAL A 246 -3.79 8.59 10.29
C VAL A 246 -2.67 9.43 10.89
N ASN A 247 -1.44 9.21 10.44
CA ASN A 247 -0.27 9.93 10.92
C ASN A 247 0.55 10.50 9.76
N LEU A 248 0.98 11.73 9.95
CA LEU A 248 1.73 12.58 9.03
C LEU A 248 3.24 12.48 9.21
N GLU A 249 3.68 12.24 10.43
CA GLU A 249 5.07 12.06 10.80
C GLU A 249 5.11 10.83 11.67
N CYS A 250 5.15 9.65 11.04
CA CYS A 250 6.10 8.57 11.32
C CYS A 250 6.45 8.08 12.74
N ASP A 251 5.90 8.66 13.78
CA ASP A 251 6.18 8.35 15.16
C ASP A 251 5.00 7.55 15.71
N ILE A 252 4.60 6.45 15.07
CA ILE A 252 3.71 5.46 15.70
C ILE A 252 4.23 4.07 15.38
N ASN A 253 4.58 3.29 16.41
CA ASN A 253 4.98 1.91 16.22
C ASN A 253 3.74 1.11 15.80
N ARG A 254 3.84 0.37 14.70
CA ARG A 254 2.73 -0.45 14.20
C ARG A 254 2.28 -1.49 15.23
N ASN A 255 3.17 -1.94 16.10
CA ASN A 255 2.81 -2.85 17.18
C ASN A 255 1.79 -2.22 18.13
N ASP A 256 1.73 -0.90 18.21
CA ASP A 256 0.80 -0.17 19.07
C ASP A 256 -0.60 -0.10 18.45
N ILE A 257 -0.74 -0.48 17.17
CA ILE A 257 -2.05 -0.53 16.50
C ILE A 257 -2.66 -1.91 16.68
N LYS A 258 -3.61 -2.01 17.60
CA LYS A 258 -4.26 -3.26 17.99
C LYS A 258 -5.52 -3.51 17.17
N GLN A 259 -5.76 -4.79 16.87
CA GLN A 259 -7.04 -5.21 16.30
C GLN A 259 -8.06 -5.46 17.41
N PRO A 260 -9.34 -5.10 17.20
CA PRO A 260 -10.42 -5.49 18.09
C PRO A 260 -10.57 -7.00 18.07
N THR A 261 -11.18 -7.56 19.12
CA THR A 261 -11.60 -8.97 19.14
C THR A 261 -13.13 -9.03 19.18
N PRO A 262 -13.80 -9.62 18.17
CA PRO A 262 -13.25 -10.19 16.93
C PRO A 262 -12.67 -9.13 15.97
N ALA A 263 -11.73 -9.55 15.12
CA ALA A 263 -11.06 -8.64 14.19
C ALA A 263 -12.03 -8.05 13.15
N ALA A 264 -11.92 -6.75 12.91
CA ALA A 264 -12.67 -6.07 11.86
C ALA A 264 -12.26 -6.58 10.47
N ASN A 265 -13.19 -6.55 9.51
CA ASN A 265 -12.93 -6.88 8.11
C ASN A 265 -13.33 -5.69 7.20
N PRO A 266 -12.37 -4.99 6.57
CA PRO A 266 -10.92 -5.18 6.65
C PRO A 266 -10.32 -4.77 8.02
N PRO A 267 -9.15 -5.31 8.40
CA PRO A 267 -8.52 -4.99 9.69
C PRO A 267 -8.13 -3.52 9.78
N TYR A 268 -8.05 -2.98 11.00
CA TYR A 268 -7.53 -1.61 11.25
C TYR A 268 -6.07 -1.49 10.83
N LYS A 269 -5.66 -0.34 10.31
CA LYS A 269 -4.25 -0.09 9.92
C LYS A 269 -3.83 1.34 10.21
N ALA A 270 -2.53 1.52 10.47
CA ALA A 270 -1.89 2.82 10.26
C ALA A 270 -1.91 3.17 8.78
N GLN A 271 -2.24 4.41 8.48
CA GLN A 271 -2.19 4.96 7.15
C GLN A 271 -1.41 6.26 7.20
N PHE A 272 -0.46 6.38 6.27
CA PHE A 272 0.18 7.65 5.97
C PHE A 272 -0.66 8.35 4.91
N ILE A 273 -1.11 9.55 5.22
CA ILE A 273 -1.83 10.43 4.29
C ILE A 273 -1.18 11.79 4.42
N ASP A 274 -0.72 12.33 3.30
CA ASP A 274 -0.07 13.64 3.22
C ASP A 274 -1.07 14.78 3.53
N ASN A 275 -0.73 15.69 4.44
CA ASN A 275 -1.60 16.80 4.84
C ASN A 275 -1.74 17.88 3.78
N THR A 276 -0.84 17.91 2.81
CA THR A 276 -0.96 18.78 1.65
C THR A 276 -2.03 18.28 0.68
N ILE A 277 -2.42 17.01 0.81
CA ILE A 277 -3.46 16.38 -0.01
C ILE A 277 -4.76 16.25 0.78
N VAL A 278 -4.68 15.79 2.03
CA VAL A 278 -5.84 15.71 2.93
C VAL A 278 -5.52 16.50 4.18
N PRO A 279 -5.76 17.82 4.19
CA PRO A 279 -5.56 18.64 5.38
C PRO A 279 -6.58 18.27 6.47
N PHE A 280 -6.32 18.70 7.71
CA PHE A 280 -7.40 18.70 8.70
C PHE A 280 -8.56 19.56 8.20
N PRO A 281 -9.82 19.18 8.46
CA PRO A 281 -10.95 20.06 8.23
C PRO A 281 -10.84 21.30 9.11
N ASP A 282 -11.59 22.34 8.77
CA ASP A 282 -11.70 23.51 9.63
C ASP A 282 -12.44 23.14 10.93
N LEU A 283 -12.06 23.82 12.02
CA LEU A 283 -12.79 23.68 13.28
C LEU A 283 -14.23 24.18 13.08
N PRO A 284 -15.25 23.41 13.50
CA PRO A 284 -16.64 23.83 13.30
C PRO A 284 -16.93 25.07 14.12
N ALA A 285 -17.43 26.15 13.53
CA ALA A 285 -17.66 27.41 14.23
C ALA A 285 -18.48 27.23 15.53
N PRO A 286 -18.14 27.94 16.62
CA PRO A 286 -18.99 27.99 17.80
C PRO A 286 -20.35 28.63 17.44
N PRO A 287 -21.42 28.29 18.18
CA PRO A 287 -22.72 28.92 17.99
C PRO A 287 -22.62 30.43 18.29
N ASN A 288 -23.54 31.21 17.71
CA ASN A 288 -23.64 32.62 18.06
C ASN A 288 -23.99 32.74 19.56
N PRO A 289 -23.29 33.57 20.35
CA PRO A 289 -23.66 33.82 21.75
C PRO A 289 -25.15 34.13 21.93
N GLU A 290 -25.77 34.88 21.02
CA GLU A 290 -27.21 35.22 21.10
C GLU A 290 -28.15 33.99 21.02
N ASP A 291 -27.67 32.86 20.49
CA ASP A 291 -28.42 31.59 20.43
C ASP A 291 -28.23 30.73 21.68
N LEU A 292 -27.31 31.11 22.56
CA LEU A 292 -27.02 30.43 23.83
C LEU A 292 -27.60 31.22 25.01
N ARG A 293 -27.70 30.54 26.14
CA ARG A 293 -27.90 31.19 27.42
C ARG A 293 -26.56 31.69 27.97
N ASP A 294 -26.59 32.78 28.73
CA ASP A 294 -25.42 33.30 29.47
C ASP A 294 -24.70 32.20 30.27
N GLU A 295 -25.44 31.26 30.87
CA GLU A 295 -24.82 30.18 31.65
C GLU A 295 -24.13 29.10 30.80
N GLN A 296 -24.42 29.04 29.50
CA GLN A 296 -23.81 28.16 28.51
C GLN A 296 -22.59 28.80 27.81
N GLU A 297 -22.23 30.02 28.21
CA GLU A 297 -21.11 30.76 27.63
C GLU A 297 -19.93 30.94 28.59
N ASN A 298 -18.73 30.99 28.01
CA ASN A 298 -17.46 31.29 28.68
C ASN A 298 -17.28 30.53 30.01
N LEU A 299 -17.65 29.25 30.07
CA LEU A 299 -17.61 28.47 31.31
C LEU A 299 -16.16 28.15 31.69
N ALA A 300 -15.81 28.32 32.96
CA ALA A 300 -14.62 27.75 33.55
C ALA A 300 -15.00 26.50 34.36
N LEU A 301 -14.73 25.31 33.80
CA LEU A 301 -15.15 24.05 34.41
C LEU A 301 -14.07 23.52 35.35
N THR A 302 -14.21 23.80 36.66
CA THR A 302 -13.23 23.43 37.71
C THR A 302 -13.75 22.45 38.76
N SER A 303 -15.05 22.13 38.72
CA SER A 303 -15.73 21.23 39.68
C SER A 303 -16.53 20.15 38.99
N SER A 304 -17.01 19.17 39.76
CA SER A 304 -17.91 18.15 39.19
C SER A 304 -19.22 18.77 38.73
N GLU A 305 -19.66 18.39 37.54
CA GLU A 305 -20.91 18.88 36.94
C GLU A 305 -21.47 17.84 35.97
N THR A 306 -22.79 17.83 35.81
CA THR A 306 -23.49 16.94 34.87
C THR A 306 -24.12 17.77 33.76
N PHE A 307 -23.85 17.40 32.51
CA PHE A 307 -24.40 18.06 31.33
C PHE A 307 -25.37 17.16 30.55
N PRO A 308 -26.41 17.72 29.92
CA PRO A 308 -26.86 19.10 30.11
C PRO A 308 -27.37 19.33 31.54
N ARG A 309 -27.21 20.56 32.04
CA ARG A 309 -27.72 20.97 33.36
C ARG A 309 -29.21 21.21 33.27
N LEU A 310 -29.86 21.21 34.42
CA LEU A 310 -31.28 21.52 34.49
C LEU A 310 -31.53 22.95 34.00
N GLY A 311 -32.29 23.09 32.91
CA GLY A 311 -32.65 24.38 32.31
C GLY A 311 -31.77 24.81 31.15
N ASP A 312 -30.68 24.11 30.83
CA ASP A 312 -29.93 24.37 29.60
C ASP A 312 -30.85 24.19 28.37
N ILE A 313 -30.64 24.99 27.34
CA ILE A 313 -31.46 24.99 26.13
C ILE A 313 -30.63 24.40 24.98
N PRO A 314 -31.18 23.42 24.23
CA PRO A 314 -30.50 22.90 23.06
C PRO A 314 -30.68 23.83 21.87
N THR A 315 -29.69 23.84 20.99
CA THR A 315 -29.74 24.42 19.64
C THR A 315 -30.07 23.32 18.62
N THR A 316 -30.52 23.73 17.44
CA THR A 316 -30.79 22.78 16.34
C THR A 316 -29.61 22.76 15.37
N ARG A 317 -29.07 21.56 15.10
CA ARG A 317 -28.01 21.33 14.11
C ARG A 317 -28.43 20.37 13.02
N THR A 318 -27.84 20.50 11.84
CA THR A 318 -27.97 19.53 10.76
C THR A 318 -26.80 18.54 10.82
N ILE A 319 -27.09 17.26 10.99
CA ILE A 319 -26.12 16.17 11.03
C ILE A 319 -26.57 15.11 10.04
N ASN A 320 -25.75 14.81 9.02
CA ASN A 320 -26.09 13.85 7.96
C ASN A 320 -27.47 14.13 7.34
N GLY A 321 -27.75 15.41 7.04
CA GLY A 321 -29.02 15.88 6.49
C GLY A 321 -30.23 15.84 7.44
N GLN A 322 -30.06 15.52 8.73
CA GLN A 322 -31.13 15.48 9.72
C GLN A 322 -31.01 16.61 10.74
N SER A 323 -32.14 17.23 11.11
CA SER A 323 -32.18 18.21 12.20
C SER A 323 -32.16 17.49 13.55
N VAL A 324 -31.19 17.85 14.40
CA VAL A 324 -30.91 17.21 15.68
C VAL A 324 -30.75 18.29 16.76
N GLN A 325 -31.32 18.05 17.94
CA GLN A 325 -31.12 18.91 19.12
C GLN A 325 -29.77 18.62 19.78
N VAL A 326 -29.02 19.68 20.06
CA VAL A 326 -27.66 19.61 20.60
C VAL A 326 -27.50 20.64 21.72
N TYR A 327 -26.95 20.23 22.85
CA TYR A 327 -26.60 21.16 23.92
C TYR A 327 -25.18 21.65 23.70
N GLU A 328 -25.03 22.92 23.37
CA GLU A 328 -23.76 23.53 23.06
C GLU A 328 -23.29 24.42 24.22
N TYR A 329 -21.98 24.45 24.45
CA TYR A 329 -21.37 25.30 25.47
C TYR A 329 -20.04 25.87 24.97
N ILE A 330 -19.84 27.16 25.21
CA ILE A 330 -18.56 27.84 25.02
C ILE A 330 -17.81 27.78 26.34
N VAL A 331 -16.65 27.13 26.35
CA VAL A 331 -15.90 26.81 27.57
C VAL A 331 -14.54 27.48 27.48
N ASP A 332 -14.18 28.29 28.46
CA ASP A 332 -12.85 28.91 28.47
C ASP A 332 -11.78 27.85 28.77
N ASN A 333 -11.98 27.01 29.79
CA ASN A 333 -11.07 25.91 30.09
C ASN A 333 -11.76 24.80 30.89
N ILE A 334 -11.21 23.58 30.80
CA ILE A 334 -11.58 22.45 31.65
C ILE A 334 -10.35 22.14 32.52
N ASN A 335 -10.47 22.33 33.84
CA ASN A 335 -9.38 22.08 34.77
C ASN A 335 -9.92 21.41 36.04
N LEU A 336 -10.08 20.09 35.97
CA LEU A 336 -10.64 19.27 37.04
C LEU A 336 -9.51 18.59 37.81
N SER A 337 -9.53 18.75 39.13
CA SER A 337 -8.55 18.16 40.03
C SER A 337 -9.19 17.24 41.09
N GLY A 338 -8.37 16.38 41.69
CA GLY A 338 -8.82 15.41 42.68
C GLY A 338 -9.87 14.45 42.11
N ASN A 339 -11.04 14.41 42.74
CA ASN A 339 -12.15 13.53 42.35
C ASN A 339 -13.20 14.22 41.45
N ASN A 340 -12.95 15.47 41.05
CA ASN A 340 -13.88 16.24 40.23
C ASN A 340 -14.00 15.62 38.83
N ARG A 341 -15.23 15.54 38.32
CA ARG A 341 -15.51 14.98 37.00
C ARG A 341 -16.68 15.67 36.32
N ILE A 342 -16.58 15.86 35.01
CA ILE A 342 -17.73 16.18 34.18
C ILE A 342 -18.42 14.87 33.80
N THR A 343 -19.74 14.82 33.93
CA THR A 343 -20.55 13.67 33.52
C THR A 343 -21.51 14.09 32.41
N ILE A 344 -21.51 13.38 31.30
CA ILE A 344 -22.51 13.58 30.25
C ILE A 344 -23.66 12.61 30.45
N THR A 345 -24.87 13.15 30.46
CA THR A 345 -26.09 12.35 30.60
C THR A 345 -26.24 11.48 29.35
N PRO A 346 -26.24 10.14 29.49
CA PRO A 346 -26.28 9.24 28.33
C PRO A 346 -27.52 9.47 27.46
N GLY A 347 -27.32 9.51 26.15
CA GLY A 347 -28.37 9.76 25.15
C GLY A 347 -28.57 11.23 24.79
N GLN A 348 -28.07 12.16 25.61
CA GLN A 348 -28.04 13.58 25.25
C GLN A 348 -26.87 13.87 24.31
N ARG A 349 -27.02 14.87 23.43
CA ARG A 349 -25.92 15.34 22.57
C ARG A 349 -25.34 16.60 23.17
N VAL A 350 -24.05 16.58 23.49
CA VAL A 350 -23.33 17.69 24.12
C VAL A 350 -22.11 18.03 23.28
N VAL A 351 -21.95 19.31 22.97
CA VAL A 351 -20.80 19.84 22.24
C VAL A 351 -20.11 20.91 23.08
N PHE A 352 -18.82 20.72 23.34
CA PHE A 352 -17.98 21.70 24.02
C PHE A 352 -17.06 22.42 23.02
N TYR A 353 -17.12 23.75 23.04
CA TYR A 353 -16.25 24.67 22.33
C TYR A 353 -15.21 25.20 23.31
N VAL A 354 -14.09 24.51 23.46
CA VAL A 354 -13.11 24.80 24.51
C VAL A 354 -12.01 25.73 23.99
N LYS A 355 -11.87 26.94 24.53
CA LYS A 355 -10.87 27.94 24.12
C LYS A 355 -9.48 27.75 24.72
N GLY A 356 -9.39 26.94 25.76
CA GLY A 356 -8.20 26.77 26.57
C GLY A 356 -7.76 25.31 26.65
N ASN A 357 -7.02 25.00 27.71
CA ASN A 357 -6.57 23.64 28.00
C ASN A 357 -7.71 22.79 28.55
N ILE A 358 -7.59 21.49 28.31
CA ILE A 358 -8.45 20.46 28.89
C ILE A 358 -7.55 19.60 29.78
N ASP A 359 -7.71 19.65 31.09
CA ASP A 359 -7.11 18.70 32.02
C ASP A 359 -8.18 18.22 32.98
N GLY A 360 -8.52 16.93 32.94
CA GLY A 360 -9.51 16.40 33.86
C GLY A 360 -10.20 15.12 33.46
N ALA A 361 -11.08 14.66 34.36
CA ALA A 361 -11.92 13.49 34.13
C ALA A 361 -13.25 13.90 33.50
N ILE A 362 -13.53 13.38 32.30
CA ILE A 362 -14.82 13.48 31.62
C ILE A 362 -15.36 12.06 31.48
N GLU A 363 -16.60 11.84 31.92
CA GLU A 363 -17.28 10.54 31.89
C GLU A 363 -18.50 10.62 30.98
N HIS A 364 -18.54 9.74 29.98
CA HIS A 364 -19.71 9.54 29.14
C HIS A 364 -19.77 8.06 28.80
N ASN A 365 -20.84 7.39 29.24
CA ASN A 365 -20.96 5.96 29.14
C ASN A 365 -22.34 5.56 28.60
N CYS A 366 -22.37 5.13 27.34
CA CYS A 366 -23.54 4.61 26.67
C CYS A 366 -23.78 3.11 26.89
N SER A 367 -22.88 2.38 27.56
CA SER A 367 -22.96 0.92 27.68
C SER A 367 -24.20 0.44 28.45
N SER A 368 -24.78 1.30 29.28
CA SER A 368 -25.98 1.02 30.09
C SER A 368 -27.28 1.52 29.45
N VAL A 369 -27.22 2.16 28.27
CA VAL A 369 -28.39 2.72 27.60
C VAL A 369 -28.94 1.70 26.60
N SER A 370 -30.23 1.42 26.71
CA SER A 370 -30.97 0.58 25.76
C SER A 370 -31.94 1.41 24.93
N ALA A 371 -32.36 0.85 23.78
CA ALA A 371 -33.39 1.43 22.94
C ALA A 371 -34.67 1.73 23.75
N PRO A 372 -35.39 2.84 23.47
CA PRO A 372 -35.30 3.68 22.27
C PRO A 372 -34.25 4.82 22.36
N THR A 373 -33.61 5.01 23.50
CA THR A 373 -32.63 6.09 23.69
C THR A 373 -31.36 5.76 22.90
N VAL A 374 -31.00 6.63 21.95
CA VAL A 374 -29.78 6.47 21.15
C VAL A 374 -28.62 7.15 21.86
N CYS A 375 -27.71 6.35 22.42
CA CYS A 375 -26.44 6.81 22.98
C CYS A 375 -25.30 6.18 22.19
N THR A 376 -24.39 7.01 21.71
CA THR A 376 -23.24 6.62 20.89
C THR A 376 -22.02 7.46 21.26
N PRO A 377 -20.79 7.01 20.93
CA PRO A 377 -19.60 7.83 21.16
C PRO A 377 -19.58 9.21 20.50
N GLY A 378 -20.38 9.42 19.43
CA GLY A 378 -20.53 10.73 18.79
C GLY A 378 -21.47 11.69 19.51
N ASN A 379 -22.11 11.29 20.61
CA ASN A 379 -23.00 12.16 21.40
C ASN A 379 -22.23 13.23 22.18
N LEU A 380 -21.02 12.95 22.64
CA LEU A 380 -20.12 13.96 23.20
C LEU A 380 -19.11 14.37 22.14
N GLN A 381 -19.04 15.66 21.83
CA GLN A 381 -18.08 16.22 20.90
C GLN A 381 -17.33 17.37 21.57
N ILE A 382 -16.03 17.44 21.39
CA ILE A 382 -15.18 18.48 21.96
C ILE A 382 -14.34 19.08 20.84
N TYR A 383 -14.52 20.38 20.62
CA TYR A 383 -13.77 21.19 19.68
C TYR A 383 -12.88 22.15 20.46
N ALA A 384 -11.56 21.96 20.37
CA ALA A 384 -10.61 22.79 21.11
C ALA A 384 -10.00 23.86 20.21
N TYR A 385 -10.21 25.11 20.61
CA TYR A 385 -9.76 26.34 20.01
C TYR A 385 -8.56 26.84 20.78
N ASN A 386 -7.40 26.96 20.14
CA ASN A 386 -6.21 27.53 20.77
C ASN A 386 -6.34 29.06 20.86
N ASP A 387 -7.21 29.55 21.75
CA ASP A 387 -7.47 30.99 21.89
C ASP A 387 -6.30 31.66 22.64
N PRO A 388 -5.53 32.56 21.98
CA PRO A 388 -4.39 33.19 22.60
C PRO A 388 -4.76 34.13 23.76
N THR A 389 -6.01 34.58 23.84
CA THR A 389 -6.49 35.42 24.95
C THR A 389 -6.70 34.62 26.23
N ILE A 390 -6.97 33.31 26.11
CA ILE A 390 -7.16 32.39 27.24
C ILE A 390 -5.84 31.67 27.58
N LEU A 391 -5.13 31.16 26.57
CA LEU A 391 -3.91 30.36 26.77
C LEU A 391 -2.65 31.20 26.96
N GLY A 392 -2.65 32.45 26.48
CA GLY A 392 -1.44 33.27 26.46
C GLY A 392 -0.31 32.57 25.69
N SER A 393 0.82 32.35 26.36
CA SER A 393 1.98 31.66 25.80
C SER A 393 2.07 30.16 26.15
N ALA A 394 1.06 29.60 26.83
CA ALA A 394 1.07 28.19 27.20
C ALA A 394 0.90 27.30 25.97
N ALA A 395 1.61 26.17 25.93
CA ALA A 395 1.39 25.18 24.89
C ALA A 395 -0.02 24.56 25.05
N PRO A 396 -0.84 24.49 23.99
CA PRO A 396 -2.18 23.92 24.05
C PRO A 396 -2.13 22.40 24.29
N GLN A 397 -2.81 21.94 25.32
CA GLN A 397 -2.80 20.55 25.78
C GLN A 397 -4.19 20.02 26.11
N VAL A 398 -4.45 18.78 25.69
CA VAL A 398 -5.60 17.98 26.11
C VAL A 398 -5.09 16.81 26.92
N CYS A 399 -5.49 16.75 28.18
CA CYS A 399 -5.16 15.72 29.12
C CYS A 399 -6.39 15.07 29.75
N LEU A 400 -6.74 13.90 29.25
CA LEU A 400 -7.91 13.15 29.72
C LEU A 400 -7.49 12.23 30.86
N ARG A 401 -8.18 12.33 32.01
CA ARG A 401 -7.96 11.46 33.17
C ARG A 401 -9.08 10.44 33.26
N VAL A 402 -8.87 9.24 32.74
CA VAL A 402 -9.88 8.19 32.73
C VAL A 402 -9.51 7.12 33.77
N SER A 403 -10.12 7.21 34.95
CA SER A 403 -9.85 6.28 36.05
C SER A 403 -10.25 4.83 35.72
N PRO A 404 -9.71 3.82 36.42
CA PRO A 404 -10.12 2.42 36.26
C PRO A 404 -11.64 2.25 36.38
N ASN A 405 -12.23 1.38 35.55
CA ASN A 405 -13.67 1.14 35.46
C ASN A 405 -14.51 2.36 35.05
N LYS A 406 -13.88 3.44 34.59
CA LYS A 406 -14.56 4.58 33.97
C LYS A 406 -14.43 4.51 32.47
N ARG A 407 -15.38 5.15 31.80
CA ARG A 407 -15.50 5.14 30.36
C ARG A 407 -15.78 6.54 29.84
N LEU A 408 -15.03 6.92 28.82
CA LEU A 408 -15.22 8.11 28.03
C LEU A 408 -15.60 7.68 26.62
N GLU A 409 -16.74 8.13 26.15
CA GLU A 409 -17.14 7.94 24.76
C GLU A 409 -17.32 9.29 24.09
N ALA A 410 -16.39 9.69 23.22
CA ALA A 410 -16.33 11.05 22.70
C ALA A 410 -15.66 11.15 21.33
N PHE A 411 -16.01 12.21 20.60
CA PHE A 411 -15.22 12.75 19.50
C PHE A 411 -14.45 13.99 19.99
N ILE A 412 -13.14 14.02 19.81
CA ILE A 412 -12.30 15.15 20.21
C ILE A 412 -11.53 15.63 18.99
N PHE A 413 -11.70 16.91 18.64
CA PHE A 413 -10.95 17.56 17.57
C PHE A 413 -10.26 18.83 18.08
N ALA A 414 -8.94 18.77 18.13
CA ALA A 414 -8.07 19.77 18.75
C ALA A 414 -6.78 19.91 17.92
N PRO A 415 -6.86 20.41 16.68
CA PRO A 415 -5.78 20.30 15.69
C PRO A 415 -4.45 20.94 16.10
N ALA A 416 -4.46 21.90 17.01
CA ALA A 416 -3.27 22.58 17.54
C ALA A 416 -2.71 21.96 18.83
N TYR A 417 -3.40 20.97 19.43
CA TYR A 417 -3.12 20.52 20.79
C TYR A 417 -2.28 19.24 20.82
N SER A 418 -1.41 19.14 21.83
CA SER A 418 -0.86 17.85 22.25
C SER A 418 -1.93 17.07 23.02
N LEU A 419 -2.27 15.88 22.54
CA LEU A 419 -3.27 15.00 23.14
C LEU A 419 -2.63 14.00 24.09
N GLY A 420 -3.33 13.62 25.14
CA GLY A 420 -2.91 12.54 26.04
C GLY A 420 -4.07 11.98 26.85
N LYS A 421 -3.87 10.74 27.30
CA LYS A 421 -4.75 10.04 28.23
C LYS A 421 -3.92 9.43 29.35
N SER A 422 -4.32 9.71 30.58
CA SER A 422 -3.82 9.05 31.78
C SER A 422 -4.89 8.18 32.42
N GLY A 423 -4.46 7.07 33.02
CA GLY A 423 -5.32 6.11 33.69
C GLY A 423 -5.81 4.97 32.79
N ASN A 424 -6.30 3.91 33.44
CA ASN A 424 -6.62 2.63 32.81
C ASN A 424 -8.10 2.46 32.44
N GLY A 425 -8.88 3.54 32.46
CA GLY A 425 -10.27 3.50 31.97
C GLY A 425 -10.35 3.47 30.44
N ASP A 426 -11.54 3.19 29.93
CA ASP A 426 -11.79 3.05 28.50
C ASP A 426 -12.02 4.41 27.84
N PHE A 427 -11.36 4.66 26.71
CA PHE A 427 -11.75 5.71 25.79
C PHE A 427 -12.17 5.09 24.46
N VAL A 428 -13.47 5.14 24.17
CA VAL A 428 -14.04 4.64 22.91
C VAL A 428 -14.56 5.81 22.09
N GLY A 429 -13.91 6.15 21.00
CA GLY A 429 -14.17 7.39 20.31
C GLY A 429 -13.23 7.66 19.15
N ALA A 430 -12.91 8.94 18.97
CA ALA A 430 -11.85 9.39 18.10
C ALA A 430 -11.20 10.66 18.68
N ALA A 431 -9.89 10.80 18.50
CA ALA A 431 -9.10 11.90 19.02
C ALA A 431 -8.18 12.44 17.92
N TRP A 432 -8.38 13.68 17.53
CA TRP A 432 -7.66 14.33 16.44
C TRP A 432 -6.92 15.55 16.97
N GLY A 433 -5.62 15.66 16.70
CA GLY A 433 -4.83 16.75 17.25
C GLY A 433 -3.46 16.93 16.63
N ASN A 434 -2.62 17.75 17.24
CA ASN A 434 -1.29 18.00 16.68
C ASN A 434 -0.39 16.78 16.86
N ASN A 435 -0.31 16.23 18.06
CA ASN A 435 0.48 15.05 18.38
C ASN A 435 -0.15 14.29 19.56
N TRP A 436 0.36 13.10 19.84
CA TRP A 436 -0.06 12.30 21.00
C TRP A 436 1.09 12.05 21.97
N GLY A 437 0.85 12.29 23.25
CA GLY A 437 1.74 11.95 24.34
C GLY A 437 2.95 12.87 24.53
N LYS A 438 3.11 13.94 23.74
CA LYS A 438 4.19 14.93 23.92
C LYS A 438 3.92 15.93 25.06
N ASN A 439 2.81 15.76 25.80
CA ASN A 439 2.48 16.50 27.01
C ASN A 439 2.87 15.72 28.27
N SER A 440 3.91 16.22 28.96
CA SER A 440 4.45 15.63 30.19
C SER A 440 3.37 15.34 31.23
N GLY A 441 3.35 14.13 31.78
CA GLY A 441 2.43 13.71 32.85
C GLY A 441 1.02 13.32 32.38
N CYS A 442 0.77 13.29 31.07
CA CYS A 442 -0.52 12.96 30.50
C CYS A 442 -0.58 11.63 29.72
N VAL A 443 0.46 10.83 29.82
CA VAL A 443 0.45 9.45 29.35
C VAL A 443 0.74 8.59 30.56
N SER A 444 -0.13 7.64 30.86
CA SER A 444 0.15 6.69 31.93
C SER A 444 1.23 5.70 31.47
N GLY A 445 2.47 5.98 31.84
CA GLY A 445 3.64 5.11 31.71
C GLY A 445 3.58 3.86 32.59
N ASN A 446 2.53 3.04 32.46
CA ASN A 446 2.43 1.76 33.14
C ASN A 446 2.39 0.62 32.12
N SER A 447 3.58 0.20 31.68
CA SER A 447 4.06 -1.19 31.45
C SER A 447 3.17 -2.27 30.81
N ASN A 448 1.96 -1.97 30.35
CA ASN A 448 0.94 -2.97 30.00
C ASN A 448 0.14 -2.64 28.74
N ASN A 449 0.67 -1.88 27.77
CA ASN A 449 0.02 -1.79 26.45
C ASN A 449 -1.46 -1.34 26.59
N ALA A 450 -1.70 -0.34 27.45
CA ALA A 450 -3.05 0.11 27.73
C ALA A 450 -3.62 0.85 26.51
N ILE A 451 -4.82 0.45 26.07
CA ILE A 451 -5.46 1.08 24.92
C ILE A 451 -5.80 2.54 25.26
N ALA A 452 -5.16 3.44 24.52
CA ALA A 452 -5.34 4.88 24.59
C ALA A 452 -6.66 5.32 23.97
N VAL A 453 -6.98 4.82 22.78
CA VAL A 453 -8.24 5.09 22.07
C VAL A 453 -8.70 3.84 21.33
N THR A 454 -9.98 3.50 21.48
CA THR A 454 -10.67 2.51 20.65
C THR A 454 -11.61 3.22 19.69
N GLN A 455 -11.55 2.92 18.40
CA GLN A 455 -12.43 3.52 17.40
C GLN A 455 -13.91 3.25 17.71
N GLY A 456 -14.74 4.29 17.74
CA GLY A 456 -16.17 4.12 18.01
C GLY A 456 -17.12 5.19 17.46
N VAL A 457 -16.60 6.25 16.84
CA VAL A 457 -17.44 7.31 16.25
C VAL A 457 -17.76 6.98 14.80
N GLU A 458 -19.02 7.12 14.40
CA GLU A 458 -19.45 7.03 13.01
C GLU A 458 -19.55 8.40 12.36
N TRP A 459 -19.24 8.50 11.07
CA TRP A 459 -19.40 9.75 10.31
C TRP A 459 -20.82 10.30 10.37
N THR A 460 -21.82 9.42 10.40
CA THR A 460 -23.25 9.78 10.47
C THR A 460 -23.65 10.48 11.78
N LYS A 461 -22.77 10.51 12.78
CA LYS A 461 -23.00 11.19 14.07
C LYS A 461 -22.34 12.56 14.14
N LEU A 462 -21.48 12.89 13.19
CA LEU A 462 -20.75 14.15 13.11
C LEU A 462 -21.35 15.05 12.02
N ILE A 463 -21.04 16.35 12.08
CA ILE A 463 -21.37 17.27 11.00
C ILE A 463 -20.58 16.91 9.72
N ASP A 464 -21.14 17.23 8.56
CA ASP A 464 -20.60 16.78 7.28
C ASP A 464 -19.24 17.43 6.95
N ASP A 465 -19.01 18.66 7.39
CA ASP A 465 -17.79 19.45 7.15
C ASP A 465 -16.51 18.86 7.77
N LEU A 466 -16.64 17.89 8.67
CA LEU A 466 -15.50 17.20 9.27
C LEU A 466 -14.95 16.06 8.41
N LYS A 467 -15.72 15.59 7.42
CA LYS A 467 -15.30 14.51 6.55
C LYS A 467 -14.50 15.10 5.39
N PRO A 468 -13.27 14.60 5.12
CA PRO A 468 -12.50 15.10 4.00
C PRO A 468 -13.22 14.92 2.65
N ASP A 469 -12.97 15.87 1.75
CA ASP A 469 -13.58 15.90 0.43
C ASP A 469 -13.23 14.67 -0.41
N ALA A 470 -14.20 14.23 -1.21
CA ALA A 470 -14.01 13.06 -2.07
C ALA A 470 -12.88 13.26 -3.09
N SER A 471 -12.64 14.50 -3.56
CA SER A 471 -11.51 14.83 -4.45
C SER A 471 -10.17 14.57 -3.78
N ASP A 472 -10.05 14.96 -2.52
CA ASP A 472 -8.81 14.91 -1.74
C ASP A 472 -8.50 13.45 -1.39
N LEU A 473 -9.53 12.70 -1.00
CA LEU A 473 -9.42 11.25 -0.81
C LEU A 473 -9.06 10.53 -2.11
N ASN A 474 -9.61 10.94 -3.25
CA ASN A 474 -9.24 10.38 -4.56
C ASN A 474 -7.79 10.71 -4.94
N ALA A 475 -7.30 11.91 -4.61
CA ALA A 475 -5.92 12.31 -4.83
C ALA A 475 -4.97 11.49 -3.93
N ALA A 476 -5.26 11.37 -2.64
CA ALA A 476 -4.46 10.59 -1.70
C ALA A 476 -4.39 9.11 -2.07
N ALA A 477 -5.48 8.55 -2.59
CA ALA A 477 -5.50 7.17 -3.07
C ALA A 477 -4.61 6.94 -4.31
N ARG A 478 -4.29 7.98 -5.08
CA ARG A 478 -3.43 7.94 -6.27
C ARG A 478 -1.93 8.07 -5.94
N ASP A 479 -1.60 8.64 -4.79
CA ASP A 479 -0.20 8.86 -4.38
C ASP A 479 0.55 7.55 -4.11
N LEU A 480 -0.11 6.56 -3.50
CA LEU A 480 0.50 5.30 -3.07
C LEU A 480 -0.13 4.08 -3.78
N PRO A 481 0.06 3.95 -5.11
CA PRO A 481 -0.62 2.96 -5.94
C PRO A 481 -0.31 1.52 -5.52
N GLN A 482 -1.10 0.57 -6.01
CA GLN A 482 -0.88 -0.86 -5.80
C GLN A 482 -0.88 -1.60 -7.13
N LEU A 483 -0.06 -2.63 -7.23
CA LEU A 483 -0.09 -3.53 -8.37
C LEU A 483 -1.28 -4.47 -8.23
N GLY A 484 -2.08 -4.57 -9.28
CA GLY A 484 -3.05 -5.64 -9.43
C GLY A 484 -2.41 -6.95 -9.87
N LYS A 485 -3.23 -7.99 -10.00
CA LYS A 485 -2.80 -9.26 -10.60
C LYS A 485 -2.52 -9.06 -12.09
N ILE A 486 -1.59 -9.83 -12.64
CA ILE A 486 -1.33 -9.88 -14.10
C ILE A 486 -2.65 -10.09 -14.82
N ALA A 487 -3.02 -9.15 -15.69
CA ALA A 487 -4.24 -9.23 -16.47
C ALA A 487 -4.01 -9.99 -17.78
N ASN A 488 -2.86 -9.76 -18.42
CA ASN A 488 -2.46 -10.45 -19.65
C ASN A 488 -1.01 -10.92 -19.56
N TRP A 489 -0.75 -12.09 -20.12
CA TRP A 489 0.57 -12.69 -20.24
C TRP A 489 0.76 -13.26 -21.63
N CYS A 490 1.85 -12.91 -22.29
CA CYS A 490 2.14 -13.41 -23.62
C CYS A 490 3.62 -13.64 -23.87
N GLU A 491 3.89 -14.68 -24.65
CA GLU A 491 5.18 -14.91 -25.28
C GLU A 491 5.20 -14.22 -26.65
N GLU A 492 6.26 -13.46 -26.92
CA GLU A 492 6.46 -12.76 -28.19
C GLU A 492 7.77 -13.20 -28.85
N PRO A 493 7.85 -13.13 -30.18
CA PRO A 493 9.14 -13.32 -30.85
C PRO A 493 10.14 -12.25 -30.41
N VAL A 494 11.38 -12.67 -30.21
CA VAL A 494 12.50 -11.76 -29.98
C VAL A 494 12.82 -11.08 -31.32
N PRO A 495 12.77 -9.75 -31.44
CA PRO A 495 13.09 -9.06 -32.69
C PRO A 495 14.56 -9.28 -33.07
N GLU A 496 14.83 -9.40 -34.38
CA GLU A 496 16.19 -9.45 -34.90
C GLU A 496 16.89 -8.09 -34.75
N GLU A 497 18.21 -8.09 -34.75
CA GLU A 497 19.00 -6.88 -34.49
C GLU A 497 18.79 -5.85 -35.61
N GLY A 498 18.20 -4.70 -35.27
CA GLY A 498 17.82 -3.64 -36.23
C GLY A 498 16.33 -3.59 -36.59
N ASP A 499 15.54 -4.60 -36.20
CA ASP A 499 14.09 -4.59 -36.40
C ASP A 499 13.38 -3.93 -35.21
N THR A 500 12.61 -2.87 -35.49
CA THR A 500 11.56 -2.40 -34.58
C THR A 500 10.33 -3.28 -34.80
N PRO A 501 9.68 -3.80 -33.74
CA PRO A 501 8.45 -4.57 -33.91
C PRO A 501 7.43 -3.76 -34.71
N THR A 502 7.09 -4.23 -35.91
CA THR A 502 6.19 -3.53 -36.85
C THR A 502 4.71 -3.65 -36.46
N GLU A 503 4.38 -4.60 -35.58
CA GLU A 503 3.04 -4.74 -35.01
C GLU A 503 3.05 -4.44 -33.51
N PRO A 504 2.06 -3.70 -32.99
CA PRO A 504 1.90 -3.51 -31.55
C PRO A 504 1.66 -4.86 -30.86
N SER A 505 2.24 -5.02 -29.68
CA SER A 505 2.07 -6.23 -28.86
C SER A 505 0.58 -6.58 -28.72
N LYS A 506 0.24 -7.85 -28.96
CA LYS A 506 -1.13 -8.38 -28.84
C LYS A 506 -1.66 -8.36 -27.40
N CYS A 507 -0.82 -7.98 -26.45
CA CYS A 507 -1.00 -8.13 -25.00
C CYS A 507 -1.04 -6.78 -24.30
N VAL A 508 -0.77 -5.72 -25.06
CA VAL A 508 -1.16 -4.35 -24.77
C VAL A 508 -2.67 -4.24 -25.08
N PRO A 509 -3.51 -3.84 -24.11
CA PRO A 509 -4.92 -3.60 -24.38
C PRO A 509 -5.06 -2.55 -25.48
N THR A 510 -5.91 -2.79 -26.49
CA THR A 510 -6.25 -1.79 -27.50
C THR A 510 -7.13 -0.72 -26.85
N PHE A 511 -6.57 0.44 -26.58
CA PHE A 511 -7.33 1.57 -26.06
C PHE A 511 -7.99 2.34 -27.21
N PRO A 512 -9.28 2.70 -27.12
CA PRO A 512 -9.83 3.69 -28.02
C PRO A 512 -9.09 5.01 -27.77
N THR A 513 -8.36 5.49 -28.77
CA THR A 513 -7.82 6.84 -28.77
C THR A 513 -8.96 7.83 -28.58
N PRO A 514 -8.84 8.85 -27.70
CA PRO A 514 -9.83 9.92 -27.67
C PRO A 514 -9.88 10.55 -29.07
N SER A 515 -11.08 10.61 -29.64
CA SER A 515 -11.30 11.24 -30.94
C SER A 515 -10.64 12.61 -30.95
N PRO A 516 -9.88 12.97 -32.01
CA PRO A 516 -9.36 14.32 -32.12
C PRO A 516 -10.55 15.27 -32.07
N SER A 517 -10.55 16.14 -31.06
CA SER A 517 -11.54 17.21 -30.94
C SER A 517 -11.49 18.01 -32.25
N PRO A 518 -12.64 18.30 -32.90
CA PRO A 518 -12.64 19.17 -34.05
C PRO A 518 -12.08 20.53 -33.60
N SER A 519 -10.98 20.95 -34.21
CA SER A 519 -10.45 22.30 -34.01
C SER A 519 -11.50 23.32 -34.47
N PRO A 520 -11.55 24.51 -33.83
CA PRO A 520 -12.64 25.48 -33.97
C PRO A 520 -12.87 25.98 -35.40
#